data_AF-Q2Q0U9-F1
#
_entry.id   AF-Q2Q0U9-F1
#
_cell.length_a   1.000
_cell.length_b   1.000
_cell.length_c   1.000
_cell.angle_alpha   90.00
_cell.angle_beta   90.00
_cell.angle_gamma   90.00
#
_symmetry.space_group_name_H-M   'P 1'
#
loop_
_entity.id
_entity.type
_entity.pdbx_description
1 polymer ?
#
loop_
_entity_poly.entity_id
_entity_poly.type
_entity_poly.pdbx_seq_one_letter_code
_entity_poly.pdbx_strand_id
1 'polypeptide(L)'
;ITESHAIMIYLVTKYAKDDALYPKDPVKQARVNAALHFESGVLFARMRFVFERILFYGKSDIPEDRAEYVQKAYRLLEDTLTDNYVAGPVMTVADFSCISTVSSIMGVVPLDESEHPKIYAWIGRLKQLPYYEEANGG
;
A
#
# COMPACT_ATOMS: atom_id res chain seq x y z
N ILE A 1 -4.47 -18.72 9.81
CA ILE A 1 -3.42 -18.09 8.97
C ILE A 1 -3.19 -16.71 9.56
N THR A 2 -1.94 -16.34 9.80
CA THR A 2 -1.51 -15.06 10.39
C THR A 2 -0.81 -14.22 9.31
N GLU A 3 -0.67 -12.91 9.53
CA GLU A 3 -0.09 -11.94 8.59
C GLU A 3 -1.03 -11.58 7.42
N SER A 4 -1.21 -10.28 7.17
CA SER A 4 -2.19 -9.74 6.22
C SER A 4 -1.99 -10.23 4.79
N HIS A 5 -0.76 -10.24 4.27
CA HIS A 5 -0.48 -10.66 2.90
C HIS A 5 -0.76 -12.15 2.73
N ALA A 6 -0.33 -12.98 3.68
CA ALA A 6 -0.60 -14.40 3.71
C ALA A 6 -2.11 -14.70 3.80
N ILE A 7 -2.87 -13.93 4.60
CA ILE A 7 -4.32 -14.03 4.68
C ILE A 7 -4.97 -13.65 3.34
N MET A 8 -4.60 -12.52 2.73
CA MET A 8 -5.14 -12.09 1.43
C MET A 8 -4.89 -13.14 0.34
N ILE A 9 -3.66 -13.64 0.23
CA ILE A 9 -3.29 -14.71 -0.72
C ILE A 9 -4.14 -15.96 -0.48
N TYR A 10 -4.29 -16.38 0.77
CA TYR A 10 -5.11 -17.55 1.10
C TYR A 10 -6.59 -17.36 0.73
N LEU A 11 -7.16 -16.18 1.03
CA LEU A 11 -8.56 -15.90 0.74
C LEU A 11 -8.83 -15.95 -0.77
N VAL A 12 -7.97 -15.33 -1.58
CA VAL A 12 -8.08 -15.41 -3.04
C VAL A 12 -7.91 -16.85 -3.51
N THR A 13 -6.87 -17.54 -3.04
CA THR A 13 -6.57 -18.93 -3.46
C THR A 13 -7.69 -19.91 -3.14
N LYS A 14 -8.38 -19.73 -2.00
CA LYS A 14 -9.39 -20.66 -1.51
C LYS A 14 -10.81 -20.34 -1.98
N TYR A 15 -11.15 -19.06 -2.11
CA TYR A 15 -12.54 -18.62 -2.27
C TYR A 15 -12.82 -17.83 -3.54
N ALA A 16 -11.80 -17.29 -4.22
CA ALA A 16 -12.04 -16.52 -5.45
C ALA A 16 -12.49 -17.42 -6.60
N LYS A 17 -13.35 -16.88 -7.46
CA LYS A 17 -13.85 -17.55 -8.66
C LYS A 17 -12.84 -17.54 -9.81
N ASP A 18 -11.93 -16.57 -9.79
CA ASP A 18 -10.85 -16.36 -10.74
C ASP A 18 -9.56 -15.98 -9.99
N ASP A 19 -8.47 -15.79 -10.72
CA ASP A 19 -7.16 -15.43 -10.18
C ASP A 19 -6.79 -13.95 -10.42
N ALA A 20 -7.75 -13.08 -10.76
CA ALA A 20 -7.45 -11.70 -11.13
C ALA A 20 -6.76 -10.93 -9.98
N LEU A 21 -7.19 -11.15 -8.74
CA LEU A 21 -6.63 -10.50 -7.56
C LEU A 21 -5.26 -11.07 -7.12
N TYR A 22 -4.95 -12.30 -7.50
CA TYR A 22 -3.67 -12.95 -7.22
C TYR A 22 -3.38 -14.02 -8.29
N PRO A 23 -2.72 -13.64 -9.39
CA PRO A 23 -2.55 -14.50 -10.57
C PRO A 23 -1.80 -15.79 -10.27
N LYS A 24 -2.15 -16.88 -10.98
CA LYS A 24 -1.41 -18.15 -10.93
C LYS A 24 -0.25 -18.21 -11.92
N ASP A 25 -0.23 -17.32 -12.92
CA ASP A 25 0.91 -17.16 -13.81
C ASP A 25 2.15 -16.74 -13.00
N PRO A 26 3.26 -17.50 -13.04
CA PRO A 26 4.41 -17.27 -12.16
C PRO A 26 5.02 -15.87 -12.29
N VAL A 27 5.03 -15.29 -13.50
CA VAL A 27 5.66 -13.97 -13.74
C VAL A 27 4.78 -12.86 -13.17
N LYS A 28 3.48 -12.89 -13.42
CA LYS A 28 2.54 -11.92 -12.83
C LYS A 28 2.47 -12.07 -11.31
N GLN A 29 2.45 -13.30 -10.81
CA GLN A 29 2.45 -13.58 -9.38
C GLN A 29 3.71 -13.04 -8.69
N ALA A 30 4.89 -13.19 -9.31
CA ALA A 30 6.13 -12.63 -8.79
C ALA A 30 6.07 -11.10 -8.67
N ARG A 31 5.44 -10.40 -9.63
CA ARG A 31 5.24 -8.95 -9.57
C ARG A 31 4.32 -8.54 -8.41
N VAL A 32 3.25 -9.30 -8.16
CA VAL A 32 2.36 -9.09 -7.00
C VAL A 32 3.10 -9.34 -5.69
N ASN A 33 3.88 -10.42 -5.59
CA ASN A 33 4.67 -10.73 -4.40
C ASN A 33 5.72 -9.65 -4.12
N ALA A 34 6.41 -9.14 -5.15
CA ALA A 34 7.34 -8.03 -4.99
C ALA A 34 6.66 -6.78 -4.44
N ALA A 35 5.46 -6.45 -4.93
CA ALA A 35 4.68 -5.32 -4.43
C ALA A 35 4.20 -5.52 -2.97
N LEU A 36 3.76 -6.73 -2.58
CA LEU A 36 3.40 -7.05 -1.19
C LEU A 36 4.61 -6.94 -0.23
N HIS A 37 5.78 -7.41 -0.66
CA HIS A 37 7.01 -7.28 0.13
C HIS A 37 7.54 -5.84 0.18
N PHE A 38 7.36 -5.06 -0.88
CA PHE A 38 7.58 -3.61 -0.84
C PHE A 38 6.65 -2.95 0.18
N GLU A 39 5.38 -3.33 0.22
CA GLU A 39 4.43 -2.79 1.17
C GLU A 39 4.82 -3.10 2.62
N SER A 40 5.06 -4.36 2.99
CA SER A 40 5.47 -4.71 4.36
C SER A 40 6.83 -4.13 4.74
N GLY A 41 7.81 -4.25 3.85
CA GLY A 41 9.21 -3.90 4.13
C GLY A 41 9.53 -2.40 4.02
N VAL A 42 8.73 -1.65 3.27
CA VAL A 42 8.97 -0.22 3.00
C VAL A 42 7.81 0.63 3.48
N LEU A 43 6.60 0.45 2.95
CA LEU A 43 5.48 1.32 3.29
C LEU A 43 5.07 1.15 4.76
N PHE A 44 4.61 -0.04 5.15
CA PHE A 44 4.09 -0.31 6.49
C PHE A 44 5.18 -0.18 7.55
N ALA A 45 6.37 -0.72 7.31
CA ALA A 45 7.48 -0.61 8.27
C ALA A 45 7.82 0.85 8.59
N ARG A 46 7.86 1.73 7.59
CA ARG A 46 8.18 3.16 7.79
C ARG A 46 7.00 3.92 8.40
N MET A 47 5.76 3.62 8.04
CA MET A 47 4.58 4.15 8.72
C MET A 47 4.59 3.76 10.20
N ARG A 48 4.82 2.48 10.53
CA ARG A 48 4.89 2.00 11.91
C ARG A 48 6.01 2.68 12.69
N PHE A 49 7.18 2.90 12.09
CA PHE A 49 8.25 3.68 12.71
C PHE A 49 7.82 5.11 13.07
N VAL A 50 6.86 5.72 12.37
CA VAL A 50 6.27 7.00 12.75
C VAL A 50 5.20 6.82 13.84
N PHE A 51 4.23 5.94 13.64
CA PHE A 51 3.03 5.87 14.50
C PHE A 51 3.26 5.20 15.84
N GLU A 52 4.08 4.15 15.92
CA GLU A 52 4.22 3.34 17.14
C GLU A 52 4.71 4.18 18.33
N ARG A 53 5.63 5.11 18.09
CA ARG A 53 6.14 6.02 19.12
C ARG A 53 5.07 6.99 19.66
N ILE A 54 4.16 7.43 18.80
CA ILE A 54 3.12 8.41 19.15
C ILE A 54 2.01 7.69 19.90
N LEU A 55 1.49 6.61 19.31
CA LEU A 55 0.32 5.89 19.81
C LEU A 55 0.60 5.12 21.10
N PHE A 56 1.81 4.55 21.25
CA PHE A 56 2.10 3.62 22.34
C PHE A 56 3.20 4.10 23.30
N TYR A 57 4.08 5.02 22.88
CA TYR A 57 5.23 5.46 23.71
C TYR A 57 5.16 6.94 24.12
N GLY A 58 4.00 7.58 23.95
CA GLY A 58 3.72 8.93 24.44
C GLY A 58 4.60 10.01 23.82
N LYS A 59 5.14 9.79 22.61
CA LYS A 59 5.86 10.83 21.86
C LYS A 59 4.88 11.77 21.19
N SER A 60 5.22 13.05 21.14
CA SER A 60 4.40 14.11 20.53
C SER A 60 5.04 14.70 19.26
N ASP A 61 6.17 14.15 18.83
CA ASP A 61 6.98 14.62 17.70
C ASP A 61 7.20 13.52 16.66
N ILE A 62 7.38 13.94 15.40
CA ILE A 62 7.88 13.13 14.30
C ILE A 62 9.29 13.63 13.96
N PRO A 63 10.35 12.85 14.25
CA PRO A 63 11.69 13.20 13.84
C PRO A 63 11.83 13.35 12.33
N GLU A 64 12.69 14.27 11.92
CA GLU A 64 12.97 14.59 10.52
C GLU A 64 13.43 13.36 9.72
N ASP A 65 14.32 12.53 10.28
CA ASP A 65 14.80 11.31 9.65
C ASP A 65 13.66 10.31 9.34
N ARG A 66 12.67 10.22 10.23
CA ARG A 66 11.49 9.34 10.01
C ARG A 66 10.56 9.91 8.96
N ALA A 67 10.33 11.22 8.96
CA ALA A 67 9.55 11.90 7.93
C ALA A 67 10.21 11.75 6.55
N GLU A 68 11.52 11.99 6.45
CA GLU A 68 12.30 11.77 5.22
C GLU A 68 12.22 10.32 4.75
N TYR A 69 12.21 9.35 5.67
CA TYR A 69 12.12 7.95 5.30
C TYR A 69 10.76 7.61 4.69
N VAL A 70 9.67 8.19 5.19
CA VAL A 70 8.35 8.12 4.56
C VAL A 70 8.34 8.82 3.19
N GLN A 71 8.94 10.01 3.07
CA GLN A 71 9.06 10.71 1.78
C GLN A 71 9.81 9.87 0.72
N LYS A 72 10.88 9.18 1.13
CA LYS A 72 11.58 8.21 0.27
C LYS A 72 10.67 7.03 -0.12
N ALA A 73 9.74 6.63 0.74
CA ALA A 73 8.79 5.55 0.44
C ALA A 73 7.76 5.98 -0.61
N TYR A 74 7.26 7.22 -0.52
CA TYR A 74 6.39 7.80 -1.54
C TYR A 74 7.08 7.87 -2.90
N ARG A 75 8.32 8.35 -2.99
CA ARG A 75 9.08 8.35 -4.25
C ARG A 75 9.25 6.95 -4.84
N LEU A 76 9.55 5.95 -4.00
CA LEU A 76 9.65 4.56 -4.47
C LEU A 76 8.31 4.02 -4.98
N LEU A 77 7.19 4.33 -4.32
CA LEU A 77 5.87 3.92 -4.77
C LEU A 77 5.48 4.63 -6.08
N GLU A 78 5.76 5.93 -6.18
CA GLU A 78 5.56 6.73 -7.39
C GLU A 78 6.33 6.10 -8.56
N ASP A 79 7.61 5.76 -8.39
CA ASP A 79 8.43 5.08 -9.39
C ASP A 79 7.93 3.67 -9.73
N THR A 80 7.38 2.95 -8.75
CA THR A 80 6.82 1.59 -8.92
C THR A 80 5.53 1.60 -9.76
N LEU A 81 4.75 2.69 -9.70
CA LEU A 81 3.51 2.87 -10.47
C LEU A 81 3.79 3.16 -11.95
N THR A 82 4.39 2.21 -12.66
CA THR A 82 4.59 2.29 -14.12
C THR A 82 3.34 1.95 -14.93
N ASP A 83 2.33 1.37 -14.27
CA ASP A 83 1.03 1.02 -14.81
C ASP A 83 -0.06 1.66 -13.94
N ASN A 84 -1.33 1.38 -14.24
CA ASN A 84 -2.43 1.85 -13.40
C ASN A 84 -2.31 1.32 -11.96
N TYR A 85 -1.95 0.06 -11.75
CA TYR A 85 -1.92 -0.55 -10.41
C TYR A 85 -0.50 -0.97 -10.03
N VAL A 86 -0.26 -1.18 -8.73
CA VAL A 86 1.11 -1.36 -8.20
C VAL A 86 1.83 -2.60 -8.77
N ALA A 87 1.06 -3.58 -9.24
CA ALA A 87 1.57 -4.82 -9.81
C ALA A 87 1.24 -4.99 -11.31
N GLY A 88 0.79 -3.93 -11.99
CA GLY A 88 0.54 -3.94 -13.43
C GLY A 88 -0.77 -3.27 -13.85
N PRO A 89 -1.34 -3.63 -15.01
CA PRO A 89 -2.52 -2.96 -15.55
C PRO A 89 -3.84 -3.35 -14.85
N VAL A 90 -3.84 -4.40 -14.04
CA VAL A 90 -5.03 -4.94 -13.35
C VAL A 90 -4.81 -4.82 -11.84
N MET A 91 -5.87 -4.45 -11.12
CA MET A 91 -5.86 -4.35 -9.66
C MET A 91 -5.67 -5.71 -9.00
N THR A 92 -4.88 -5.76 -7.93
CA THR A 92 -4.56 -6.99 -7.18
C THR A 92 -4.61 -6.77 -5.67
N VAL A 93 -4.40 -7.82 -4.88
CA VAL A 93 -4.26 -7.70 -3.42
C VAL A 93 -3.10 -6.78 -2.99
N ALA A 94 -2.10 -6.56 -3.85
CA ALA A 94 -1.03 -5.63 -3.56
C ALA A 94 -1.53 -4.17 -3.51
N ASP A 95 -2.53 -3.81 -4.31
CA ASP A 95 -3.13 -2.48 -4.27
C ASP A 95 -3.88 -2.25 -2.95
N PHE A 96 -4.63 -3.26 -2.47
CA PHE A 96 -5.30 -3.21 -1.17
C PHE A 96 -4.31 -3.06 -0.03
N SER A 97 -3.18 -3.77 -0.10
CA SER A 97 -2.12 -3.64 0.89
C SER A 97 -1.55 -2.22 0.89
N CYS A 98 -1.09 -1.74 -0.27
CA CYS A 98 -0.43 -0.45 -0.38
C CYS A 98 -1.36 0.70 0.01
N ILE A 99 -2.63 0.66 -0.42
CA ILE A 99 -3.56 1.77 -0.17
C ILE A 99 -3.88 1.89 1.31
N SER A 100 -3.98 0.79 2.03
CA SER A 100 -4.28 0.79 3.47
C SER A 100 -3.23 1.56 4.26
N THR A 101 -1.95 1.38 3.92
CA THR A 101 -0.84 2.11 4.51
C THR A 101 -0.81 3.56 4.01
N VAL A 102 -0.88 3.78 2.69
CA VAL A 102 -0.77 5.13 2.09
C VAL A 102 -1.88 6.06 2.59
N SER A 103 -3.14 5.60 2.59
CA SER A 103 -4.27 6.42 3.07
C SER A 103 -4.14 6.80 4.54
N SER A 104 -3.45 5.97 5.34
CA SER A 104 -3.21 6.23 6.76
C SER A 104 -2.08 7.23 6.99
N ILE A 105 -0.94 7.06 6.32
CA ILE A 105 0.26 7.88 6.58
C ILE A 105 0.22 9.25 5.88
N MET A 106 -0.50 9.38 4.76
CA MET A 106 -0.58 10.64 4.01
C MET A 106 -1.25 11.79 4.77
N GLY A 107 -2.11 11.48 5.74
CA GLY A 107 -2.71 12.47 6.64
C GLY A 107 -1.77 12.98 7.73
N VAL A 108 -0.58 12.38 7.88
CA VAL A 108 0.40 12.71 8.93
C VAL A 108 1.71 13.20 8.36
N VAL A 109 2.27 12.48 7.39
CA VAL A 109 3.43 12.93 6.60
C VAL A 109 2.91 13.35 5.22
N PRO A 110 2.93 14.65 4.89
CA PRO A 110 2.31 15.17 3.67
C PRO A 110 2.81 14.46 2.41
N LEU A 111 1.86 14.00 1.59
CA LEU A 111 2.11 13.54 0.24
C LEU A 111 1.85 14.72 -0.71
N ASP A 112 2.87 15.24 -1.37
CA ASP A 112 2.71 16.35 -2.33
C ASP A 112 2.20 15.82 -3.67
N GLU A 113 1.04 16.29 -4.12
CA GLU A 113 0.42 15.89 -5.41
C GLU A 113 1.25 16.30 -6.62
N SER A 114 1.97 17.43 -6.54
CA SER A 114 2.82 17.90 -7.63
C SER A 114 4.04 17.01 -7.87
N GLU A 115 4.53 16.36 -6.80
CA GLU A 115 5.64 15.40 -6.87
C GLU A 115 5.17 13.95 -7.08
N HIS A 116 3.92 13.62 -6.70
CA HIS A 116 3.40 12.26 -6.69
C HIS A 116 2.08 12.07 -7.48
N PRO A 117 1.99 12.56 -8.73
CA PRO A 117 0.74 12.51 -9.49
C PRO A 117 0.26 11.09 -9.78
N LYS A 118 1.15 10.10 -9.93
CA LYS A 118 0.77 8.71 -10.20
C LYS A 118 0.11 8.09 -8.97
N ILE A 119 0.62 8.37 -7.77
CA ILE A 119 -0.03 7.93 -6.52
C ILE A 119 -1.43 8.54 -6.41
N TYR A 120 -1.61 9.85 -6.63
CA TYR A 120 -2.93 10.47 -6.55
C TYR A 120 -3.92 9.90 -7.57
N ALA A 121 -3.49 9.69 -8.82
CA ALA A 121 -4.32 9.03 -9.83
C ALA A 121 -4.68 7.59 -9.44
N TRP A 122 -3.76 6.86 -8.81
CA TRP A 122 -3.98 5.51 -8.30
C TRP A 122 -4.97 5.47 -7.13
N ILE A 123 -4.83 6.37 -6.15
CA ILE A 123 -5.80 6.56 -5.07
C ILE A 123 -7.17 6.88 -5.65
N GLY A 124 -7.24 7.80 -6.63
CA GLY A 124 -8.49 8.19 -7.28
C GLY A 124 -9.22 7.01 -7.94
N ARG A 125 -8.48 6.06 -8.53
CA ARG A 125 -9.05 4.82 -9.07
C ARG A 125 -9.55 3.88 -7.99
N LEU A 126 -8.81 3.72 -6.89
CA LEU A 126 -9.24 2.85 -5.78
C LEU A 126 -10.46 3.41 -5.05
N LYS A 127 -10.58 4.74 -4.91
CA LYS A 127 -11.76 5.41 -4.35
C LYS A 127 -13.04 5.23 -5.16
N GLN A 128 -12.96 4.79 -6.42
CA GLN A 128 -14.14 4.46 -7.23
C GLN A 128 -14.74 3.09 -6.87
N LEU A 129 -14.05 2.26 -6.08
CA LEU A 129 -14.61 1.00 -5.62
C LEU A 129 -15.79 1.29 -4.69
N PRO A 130 -16.96 0.65 -4.88
CA PRO A 130 -18.16 0.95 -4.11
C PRO A 130 -18.02 0.65 -2.61
N TYR A 131 -17.05 -0.17 -2.24
CA TYR A 131 -16.74 -0.56 -0.86
C TYR A 131 -15.52 0.15 -0.26
N TYR A 132 -14.88 1.07 -1.01
CA TYR A 132 -13.63 1.69 -0.56
C TYR A 132 -13.80 2.42 0.77
N GLU A 133 -14.79 3.30 0.87
CA GLU A 133 -14.96 4.14 2.07
C GLU A 133 -15.33 3.30 3.29
N GLU A 134 -16.18 2.28 3.14
CA GLU A 134 -16.55 1.38 4.24
C GLU A 134 -15.38 0.50 4.72
N ALA A 135 -14.60 -0.04 3.78
CA ALA A 135 -13.56 -1.02 4.10
C ALA A 135 -12.19 -0.40 4.42
N ASN A 136 -11.93 0.83 3.97
CA ASN A 136 -10.62 1.49 4.10
C ASN A 136 -10.67 3.01 4.30
N GLY A 137 -11.73 3.69 3.84
CA GLY A 137 -11.87 5.15 3.98
C GLY A 137 -11.67 5.60 5.42
N GLY A 138 -10.70 6.48 5.62
CA GLY A 138 -10.40 7.09 6.92
C GLY A 138 -11.36 8.23 7.25
#